data_AF-A0A655JT26-F1
#
_entry.id   AF-A0A655JT26-F1
#
_cell.length_a   1.000
_cell.length_b   1.000
_cell.length_c   1.000
_cell.angle_alpha   90.00
_cell.angle_beta   90.00
_cell.angle_gamma   90.00
#
_symmetry.space_group_name_H-M   'P 1'
#
loop_
_entity.id
_entity.type
_entity.pdbx_description
1 polymer ?
#
loop_
_entity_poly.entity_id
_entity_poly.type
_entity_poly.pdbx_seq_one_letter_code
_entity_poly.pdbx_strand_id
1 'polypeptide(L)'
;MSAAVELVHNFTLLHDDVMDGDATRRGRPTVWSVWGVGGAILLGDALHATAVRILTGLTDECVAVRAIRRLQMSCLDLCIGQFEDCLLEGQPEVTVDDYLRMAAGKTAALTGCCCALGALVANADDATIEPPR
;
A
#
# COMPACT_ATOMS: atom_id res chain seq x y z
N MET A 1 -2.06 4.39 -14.12
CA MET A 1 -2.57 3.83 -12.85
C MET A 1 -1.63 2.79 -12.25
N SER A 2 -1.18 1.76 -12.98
CA SER A 2 -0.24 0.75 -12.45
C SER A 2 1.00 1.36 -11.77
N ALA A 3 1.63 2.37 -12.39
CA ALA A 3 2.76 3.08 -11.77
C ALA A 3 2.42 3.72 -10.40
N ALA A 4 1.20 4.21 -10.19
CA ALA A 4 0.81 4.78 -8.91
C ALA A 4 0.70 3.70 -7.82
N VAL A 5 0.14 2.53 -8.16
CA VAL A 5 0.06 1.37 -7.25
C VAL A 5 1.45 0.87 -6.90
N GLU A 6 2.34 0.75 -7.88
CA GLU A 6 3.73 0.30 -7.66
C GLU A 6 4.53 1.30 -6.79
N LEU A 7 4.30 2.60 -6.96
CA LEU A 7 4.89 3.61 -6.09
C LEU A 7 4.41 3.47 -4.64
N VAL A 8 3.11 3.23 -4.44
CA VAL A 8 2.58 2.93 -3.09
C VAL A 8 3.19 1.64 -2.55
N HIS A 9 3.30 0.58 -3.36
CA HIS A 9 3.94 -0.66 -2.93
C HIS A 9 5.40 -0.42 -2.47
N ASN A 10 6.18 0.36 -3.21
CA ASN A 10 7.55 0.68 -2.82
C ASN A 10 7.62 1.60 -1.59
N PHE A 11 6.66 2.53 -1.46
CA PHE A 11 6.51 3.34 -0.24
C PHE A 11 6.35 2.45 1.00
N THR A 12 5.47 1.46 0.94
CA THR A 12 5.22 0.58 2.10
C THR A 12 6.43 -0.26 2.41
N LEU A 13 7.15 -0.80 1.41
CA LEU A 13 8.38 -1.54 1.64
C LEU A 13 9.47 -0.69 2.32
N LEU A 14 9.61 0.58 1.94
CA LEU A 14 10.59 1.49 2.56
C LEU A 14 10.28 1.76 4.03
N HIS A 15 9.00 1.94 4.36
CA HIS A 15 8.55 2.22 5.72
C HIS A 15 8.56 0.94 6.56
N ASP A 16 8.15 -0.20 6.02
CA ASP A 16 8.24 -1.51 6.67
C ASP A 16 9.69 -1.86 7.03
N ASP A 17 10.66 -1.67 6.10
CA ASP A 17 12.07 -1.93 6.38
C ASP A 17 12.58 -1.15 7.61
N VAL A 18 12.07 0.07 7.82
CA VAL A 18 12.39 0.91 9.00
C VAL A 18 11.74 0.35 10.26
N MET A 19 10.47 -0.04 10.19
CA MET A 19 9.72 -0.57 11.33
C MET A 19 10.29 -1.91 11.82
N ASP A 20 10.63 -2.79 10.88
CA ASP A 20 11.13 -4.15 11.13
C ASP A 20 12.63 -4.16 11.47
N GLY A 21 13.34 -3.05 11.22
CA GLY A 21 14.80 -2.98 11.42
C GLY A 21 15.59 -3.81 10.42
N ASP A 22 15.03 -4.06 9.23
CA ASP A 22 15.64 -4.89 8.19
C ASP A 22 16.80 -4.17 7.50
N ALA A 23 18.05 -4.59 7.75
CA ALA A 23 19.22 -3.96 7.13
C ALA A 23 19.39 -4.32 5.64
N THR A 24 18.74 -5.39 5.16
CA THR A 24 18.84 -5.84 3.77
C THR A 24 17.50 -6.32 3.21
N ARG A 25 17.22 -6.00 1.94
CA ARG A 25 16.08 -6.51 1.18
C ARG A 25 16.56 -7.08 -0.15
N ARG A 26 16.16 -8.32 -0.46
CA ARG A 26 16.55 -9.04 -1.69
C ARG A 26 18.07 -9.03 -1.94
N GLY A 27 18.86 -9.23 -0.87
CA GLY A 27 20.32 -9.29 -0.93
C GLY A 27 21.04 -7.94 -1.12
N ARG A 28 20.32 -6.81 -0.97
CA ARG A 28 20.88 -5.46 -1.09
C ARG A 28 20.60 -4.67 0.19
N PRO A 29 21.46 -3.71 0.59
CA PRO A 29 21.17 -2.80 1.70
C PRO A 29 19.83 -2.08 1.50
N THR A 30 19.03 -1.99 2.57
CA THR A 30 17.77 -1.23 2.57
C THR A 30 18.05 0.27 2.58
N VAL A 31 17.08 1.08 2.15
CA VAL A 31 17.28 2.54 2.07
C VAL A 31 17.58 3.13 3.44
N TRP A 32 16.94 2.69 4.51
CA TRP A 32 17.21 3.23 5.84
C TRP A 32 18.60 2.84 6.34
N SER A 33 19.14 1.67 5.97
CA SER A 33 20.50 1.29 6.32
C SER A 33 21.57 2.17 5.65
N VAL A 34 21.25 2.75 4.48
CA VAL A 34 22.18 3.58 3.70
C VAL A 34 21.98 5.07 3.95
N TRP A 35 20.73 5.53 4.06
CA TRP A 35 20.34 6.95 4.14
C TRP A 35 19.75 7.35 5.50
N GLY A 36 19.70 6.41 6.45
CA GLY A 36 19.11 6.61 7.77
C GLY A 36 17.58 6.60 7.75
N VAL A 37 17.00 6.52 8.96
CA VAL A 37 15.54 6.50 9.19
C VAL A 37 14.85 7.70 8.54
N GLY A 38 15.37 8.92 8.76
CA GLY A 38 14.76 10.14 8.20
C GLY A 38 14.75 10.17 6.67
N GLY A 39 15.82 9.68 6.02
CA GLY A 39 15.88 9.59 4.56
C GLY A 39 14.91 8.57 3.98
N ALA A 40 14.74 7.42 4.64
CA ALA A 40 13.78 6.39 4.22
C ALA A 40 12.32 6.87 4.36
N ILE A 41 11.99 7.52 5.49
CA ILE A 41 10.64 8.06 5.72
C ILE A 41 10.29 9.08 4.63
N LEU A 42 11.15 10.09 4.42
CA LEU A 42 10.91 11.14 3.42
C LEU A 42 10.82 10.60 1.99
N LEU A 43 11.61 9.58 1.66
CA LEU A 43 11.51 8.94 0.34
C LEU A 43 10.15 8.26 0.18
N GLY A 44 9.70 7.50 1.19
CA GLY A 44 8.38 6.87 1.17
C GLY A 44 7.25 7.91 1.00
N ASP A 45 7.30 9.01 1.75
CA ASP A 45 6.33 10.11 1.64
C ASP A 45 6.32 10.71 0.22
N ALA A 46 7.51 10.88 -0.37
CA ALA A 46 7.64 11.37 -1.74
C ALA A 46 7.07 10.39 -2.77
N LEU A 47 7.23 9.08 -2.59
CA LEU A 47 6.64 8.07 -3.46
C LEU A 47 5.11 8.08 -3.37
N HIS A 48 4.53 8.16 -2.15
CA HIS A 48 3.08 8.28 -1.95
C HIS A 48 2.53 9.55 -2.61
N ALA A 49 3.16 10.70 -2.37
CA ALA A 49 2.78 11.96 -3.00
C ALA A 49 2.86 11.89 -4.54
N THR A 50 3.88 11.23 -5.07
CA THR A 50 4.04 11.02 -6.51
C THR A 50 2.96 10.10 -7.08
N ALA A 51 2.55 9.06 -6.35
CA ALA A 51 1.46 8.18 -6.76
C ALA A 51 0.15 8.97 -6.92
N VAL A 52 -0.19 9.81 -5.95
CA VAL A 52 -1.38 10.68 -6.03
C VAL A 52 -1.26 11.65 -7.20
N ARG A 53 -0.10 12.28 -7.39
CA ARG A 53 0.16 13.20 -8.51
C ARG A 53 -0.05 12.53 -9.88
N ILE A 54 0.34 11.26 -10.03
CA ILE A 54 0.09 10.50 -11.27
C ILE A 54 -1.41 10.33 -11.51
N LEU A 55 -2.18 10.01 -10.48
CA LEU A 55 -3.63 9.82 -10.63
C LEU A 55 -4.37 11.14 -10.89
N THR A 56 -3.92 12.26 -10.31
CA THR A 56 -4.49 13.59 -10.61
C THR A 56 -4.22 14.04 -12.05
N GLY A 57 -3.25 13.44 -12.75
CA GLY A 57 -2.92 13.76 -14.13
C GLY A 57 -3.78 13.04 -15.18
N LEU A 58 -4.79 12.26 -14.78
CA LEU A 58 -5.69 11.58 -15.70
C LEU A 58 -6.63 12.59 -16.37
N THR A 59 -6.92 12.39 -17.65
CA THR A 59 -7.75 13.31 -18.46
C THR A 59 -9.21 13.33 -18.02
N ASP A 60 -9.73 12.19 -17.57
CA ASP A 60 -11.08 12.08 -17.02
C ASP A 60 -11.04 12.33 -15.50
N GLU A 61 -11.57 13.48 -15.08
CA GLU A 61 -11.60 13.90 -13.67
C GLU A 61 -12.42 12.95 -12.78
N CYS A 62 -13.50 12.37 -13.30
CA CYS A 62 -14.32 11.42 -12.54
C CYS A 62 -13.53 10.15 -12.25
N VAL A 63 -12.86 9.61 -13.27
CA VAL A 63 -11.96 8.45 -13.13
C VAL A 63 -10.80 8.78 -12.19
N ALA A 64 -10.22 9.99 -12.27
CA ALA A 64 -9.15 10.44 -11.39
C ALA A 64 -9.57 10.43 -9.91
N VAL A 65 -10.71 11.06 -9.59
CA VAL A 65 -11.24 11.14 -8.21
C VAL A 65 -11.54 9.75 -7.66
N ARG A 66 -12.19 8.88 -8.46
CA ARG A 66 -12.49 7.50 -8.06
C ARG A 66 -11.23 6.69 -7.82
N ALA A 67 -10.22 6.83 -8.68
CA ALA A 67 -8.95 6.14 -8.55
C ALA A 67 -8.18 6.57 -7.29
N ILE A 68 -8.10 7.89 -7.03
CA ILE A 68 -7.46 8.43 -5.83
C ILE A 68 -8.17 7.93 -4.58
N ARG A 69 -9.52 8.00 -4.56
CA ARG A 69 -10.31 7.51 -3.43
C ARG A 69 -10.02 6.04 -3.15
N ARG A 70 -10.04 5.18 -4.18
CA ARG A 70 -9.77 3.75 -4.03
C ARG A 70 -8.36 3.49 -3.51
N LEU A 71 -7.36 4.17 -4.06
CA LEU A 71 -5.97 4.06 -3.61
C LEU A 71 -5.81 4.47 -2.15
N GLN A 72 -6.35 5.62 -1.74
CA GLN A 72 -6.20 6.11 -0.37
C GLN A 72 -6.93 5.23 0.65
N MET A 73 -8.09 4.68 0.32
CA MET A 73 -8.76 3.70 1.18
C MET A 73 -7.90 2.44 1.37
N SER A 74 -7.29 1.92 0.29
CA SER A 74 -6.39 0.78 0.39
C SER A 74 -5.09 1.10 1.13
N CYS A 75 -4.55 2.32 1.01
CA CYS A 75 -3.41 2.76 1.82
C CYS A 75 -3.76 2.76 3.32
N LEU A 76 -4.97 3.20 3.69
CA LEU A 76 -5.41 3.18 5.08
C LEU A 76 -5.57 1.73 5.60
N ASP A 77 -6.22 0.85 4.83
CA ASP A 77 -6.35 -0.57 5.15
C ASP A 77 -4.96 -1.22 5.33
N LEU A 78 -3.98 -0.83 4.50
CA LEU A 78 -2.60 -1.29 4.60
C LEU A 78 -1.91 -0.79 5.88
N CYS A 79 -2.02 0.50 6.20
CA CYS A 79 -1.46 1.05 7.44
C CYS A 79 -2.04 0.37 8.69
N ILE A 80 -3.33 0.05 8.67
CA ILE A 80 -3.98 -0.72 9.74
C ILE A 80 -3.39 -2.13 9.82
N GLY A 81 -3.25 -2.81 8.67
CA GLY A 81 -2.64 -4.14 8.63
C GLY A 81 -1.19 -4.15 9.11
N GLN A 82 -0.38 -3.14 8.76
CA GLN A 82 0.99 -3.01 9.26
C GLN A 82 1.01 -2.76 10.77
N PHE A 83 0.13 -1.91 11.28
CA PHE A 83 0.01 -1.70 12.72
C PHE A 83 -0.39 -2.98 13.47
N GLU A 84 -1.33 -3.76 12.92
CA GLU A 84 -1.71 -5.06 13.46
C GLU A 84 -0.54 -6.05 13.44
N ASP A 85 0.25 -6.09 12.38
CA ASP A 85 1.44 -6.95 12.29
C ASP A 85 2.46 -6.60 13.39
N CYS A 86 2.74 -5.32 13.61
CA CYS A 86 3.59 -4.86 14.71
C CYS A 86 3.04 -5.24 16.10
N LEU A 87 1.71 -5.30 16.28
CA LEU A 87 1.09 -5.71 17.55
C LEU A 87 1.17 -7.22 17.78
N LEU A 88 1.12 -8.01 16.71
CA LEU A 88 1.25 -9.46 16.76
C LEU A 88 2.70 -9.88 17.02
N GLU A 89 3.67 -9.03 16.68
CA GLU A 89 5.06 -9.27 16.98
C GLU A 89 5.30 -9.41 18.50
N GLY A 90 5.93 -10.51 18.90
CA GLY A 90 6.19 -10.81 20.31
C GLY A 90 4.99 -11.37 21.11
N GLN A 91 3.83 -11.56 20.49
CA GLN A 91 2.71 -12.23 21.15
C GLN A 91 2.96 -13.74 21.27
N PRO A 92 2.67 -14.36 22.43
CA PRO A 92 2.90 -15.79 22.65
C PRO A 92 1.90 -16.68 21.89
N GLU A 93 0.71 -16.16 21.60
CA GLU A 93 -0.34 -16.84 20.85
C GLU A 93 -0.96 -15.88 19.83
N VAL A 94 -1.02 -16.32 18.57
CA VAL A 94 -1.67 -15.60 17.46
C VAL A 94 -2.69 -16.55 16.84
N THR A 95 -3.95 -16.12 16.76
CA THR A 95 -4.99 -16.95 16.14
C THR A 95 -4.93 -16.87 14.61
N VAL A 96 -5.52 -17.86 13.93
CA VAL A 96 -5.65 -17.83 12.47
C VAL A 96 -6.46 -16.60 12.03
N ASP A 97 -7.51 -16.23 12.78
CA ASP A 97 -8.35 -15.08 12.46
C ASP A 97 -7.59 -13.76 12.59
N ASP A 98 -6.71 -13.63 13.59
CA ASP A 98 -5.84 -12.47 13.73
C ASP A 98 -4.88 -12.32 12.55
N TYR A 99 -4.23 -13.42 12.17
CA TYR A 99 -3.33 -13.43 11.02
C TYR A 99 -4.08 -13.09 9.72
N LEU A 100 -5.26 -13.68 9.49
CA LEU A 100 -6.03 -13.43 8.26
C LEU A 100 -6.50 -11.98 8.16
N ARG A 101 -6.92 -11.38 9.28
CA ARG A 101 -7.30 -9.96 9.34
C ARG A 101 -6.11 -9.05 9.03
N MET A 102 -4.97 -9.29 9.67
CA MET A 102 -3.73 -8.54 9.43
C MET A 102 -3.28 -8.68 7.96
N ALA A 103 -3.24 -9.90 7.43
CA ALA A 103 -2.81 -10.17 6.06
C ALA A 103 -3.75 -9.55 5.01
N ALA A 104 -5.06 -9.51 5.31
CA ALA A 104 -6.04 -8.84 4.46
C ALA A 104 -5.75 -7.34 4.33
N GLY A 105 -5.37 -6.68 5.42
CA GLY A 105 -4.92 -5.28 5.41
C GLY A 105 -3.56 -5.11 4.75
N LYS A 106 -2.52 -5.72 5.32
CA LYS A 106 -1.11 -5.50 4.95
C LYS A 106 -0.80 -5.84 3.50
N THR A 107 -1.42 -6.90 2.96
CA THR A 107 -1.10 -7.41 1.62
C THR A 107 -2.29 -7.39 0.66
N ALA A 108 -3.45 -7.89 1.07
CA ALA A 108 -4.56 -8.07 0.14
C ALA A 108 -5.20 -6.73 -0.28
N ALA A 109 -5.20 -5.71 0.58
CA ALA A 109 -5.81 -4.41 0.31
C ALA A 109 -5.26 -3.72 -0.94
N LEU A 110 -3.94 -3.72 -1.13
CA LEU A 110 -3.30 -3.09 -2.30
C LEU A 110 -3.49 -3.93 -3.57
N THR A 111 -3.52 -5.27 -3.43
CA THR A 111 -3.83 -6.18 -4.54
C THR A 111 -5.26 -5.96 -5.04
N GLY A 112 -6.24 -5.87 -4.12
CA GLY A 112 -7.62 -5.53 -4.45
C GLY A 112 -7.78 -4.13 -5.04
N CYS A 113 -6.94 -3.17 -4.61
CA CYS A 113 -6.87 -1.86 -5.25
C CYS A 113 -6.43 -1.97 -6.71
N CYS A 114 -5.39 -2.74 -7.00
CA CYS A 114 -4.86 -2.90 -8.35
C CYS A 114 -5.93 -3.44 -9.30
N CYS A 115 -6.67 -4.47 -8.89
CA CYS A 115 -7.78 -5.03 -9.66
C CYS A 115 -8.89 -4.01 -9.90
N ALA A 116 -9.34 -3.32 -8.83
CA ALA A 116 -10.40 -2.31 -8.92
C ALA A 116 -10.03 -1.14 -9.85
N LEU A 117 -8.77 -0.67 -9.80
CA LEU A 117 -8.29 0.38 -10.70
C LEU A 117 -8.21 -0.09 -12.15
N GLY A 118 -7.86 -1.36 -12.39
CA GLY A 118 -7.91 -1.97 -13.72
C GLY A 118 -9.33 -1.98 -14.28
N ALA A 119 -10.31 -2.43 -13.48
CA ALA A 119 -11.73 -2.43 -13.85
C ALA A 119 -12.28 -1.02 -14.10
N LEU A 120 -11.86 -0.04 -13.29
CA LEU A 120 -12.26 1.36 -13.42
C LEU A 120 -11.84 1.95 -14.77
N VAL A 121 -10.59 1.71 -15.21
CA VAL A 121 -10.11 2.19 -16.52
C VAL A 121 -10.78 1.46 -17.68
N ALA A 122 -11.20 0.22 -17.46
CA ALA A 122 -11.97 -0.55 -18.44
C ALA A 122 -13.45 -0.12 -18.54
N ASN A 123 -13.89 0.91 -17.80
CA ASN A 123 -15.28 1.35 -17.70
C ASN A 123 -16.24 0.21 -17.30
N ALA A 124 -15.79 -0.67 -16.40
CA ALA A 124 -16.66 -1.68 -15.80
C ALA A 124 -17.74 -1.03 -14.91
N ASP A 125 -18.77 -1.81 -14.58
CA ASP A 125 -19.80 -1.37 -13.63
C ASP A 125 -19.29 -1.35 -12.17
N ASP A 126 -20.04 -0.68 -11.30
CA ASP A 126 -19.65 -0.53 -9.90
C ASP A 126 -19.59 -1.87 -9.16
N ALA A 127 -20.43 -2.84 -9.53
CA ALA A 127 -20.40 -4.18 -8.95
C ALA A 127 -19.09 -4.93 -9.26
N THR A 128 -18.48 -4.68 -10.41
CA THR A 128 -17.19 -5.23 -10.80
C THR A 128 -16.02 -4.47 -10.17
N ILE A 129 -16.14 -3.14 -10.04
CA ILE A 129 -15.08 -2.29 -9.47
C ILE A 129 -14.98 -2.47 -7.94
N GLU A 130 -16.12 -2.58 -7.27
CA GLU A 130 -16.26 -2.76 -5.81
C GLU A 130 -17.16 -3.97 -5.51
N PRO A 131 -16.64 -5.21 -5.67
CA PRO A 131 -17.40 -6.38 -5.28
C PRO A 131 -17.67 -6.36 -3.76
N PRO A 132 -18.82 -6.87 -3.30
CA PRO A 132 -19.13 -6.97 -1.88
C PRO A 132 -18.04 -7.77 -1.15
N ARG A 133 -17.60 -7.25 0.02
CA ARG A 133 -16.62 -7.90 0.90
C ARG A 133 -17.21 -9.15 1.56
#